data_AF-A0A6A5C102-F1
#
_entry.id   AF-A0A6A5C102-F1
#
_cell.length_a   1.000
_cell.length_b   1.000
_cell.length_c   1.000
_cell.angle_alpha   90.00
_cell.angle_beta   90.00
_cell.angle_gamma   90.00
#
_symmetry.space_group_name_H-M   'P 1'
#
loop_
_entity.id
_entity.type
_entity.pdbx_description
1 polymer ?
#
loop_
_entity_poly.entity_id
_entity_poly.type
_entity_poly.pdbx_seq_one_letter_code
_entity_poly.pdbx_strand_id
1 'polypeptide(L)'
;MKNNSRIIGMGVDLTSISRMHKLLMKYGEKFVKRIYHPIEIDQCPYSFESAFHRSNTSIGTLNTNTTNNNSPDNDDHHVSKREINTRDQEFNQHLLTQQHMVLQMKIAQYYASRWAAKEATIKALGVSGIGSKQMYVHKQQQTGHLLSETSKISNNYRTRLFPPLLKLEGEEISKIVREILDERNANDYVTHLSLSHEGDMAIANVIIEAIYE
;
A
#
# COMPACT_ATOMS: atom_id res chain seq x y z
N MET A 1 -35.59 -10.67 16.15
CA MET A 1 -35.20 -11.99 15.63
C MET A 1 -33.69 -12.07 15.73
N LYS A 2 -33.11 -13.15 16.27
CA LYS A 2 -31.66 -13.35 16.16
C LYS A 2 -31.40 -13.67 14.70
N ASN A 3 -30.65 -12.83 13.98
CA ASN A 3 -30.11 -13.25 12.70
C ASN A 3 -29.30 -14.52 12.98
N ASN A 4 -29.74 -15.65 12.43
CA ASN A 4 -28.92 -16.84 12.49
C ASN A 4 -27.73 -16.59 11.57
N SER A 5 -26.53 -16.74 12.12
CA SER A 5 -25.31 -16.65 11.34
C SER A 5 -24.32 -17.72 11.79
N ARG A 6 -23.50 -18.19 10.84
CA ARG A 6 -22.49 -19.22 11.09
C ARG A 6 -21.22 -18.89 10.34
N ILE A 7 -20.08 -19.16 10.95
CA ILE A 7 -18.79 -18.97 10.30
C ILE A 7 -18.62 -19.98 9.16
N ILE A 8 -18.33 -19.48 7.96
CA ILE A 8 -17.86 -20.28 6.82
C ILE A 8 -16.45 -20.74 7.11
N GLY A 9 -15.57 -19.78 7.43
CA GLY A 9 -14.21 -20.04 7.85
C GLY A 9 -13.47 -18.75 8.23
N MET A 10 -12.23 -18.94 8.69
CA MET A 10 -11.35 -17.86 9.11
C MET A 10 -9.95 -18.07 8.55
N GLY A 11 -9.22 -16.99 8.35
CA GLY A 11 -7.85 -17.05 7.88
C GLY A 11 -7.01 -15.89 8.40
N VAL A 12 -5.74 -16.19 8.64
CA VAL A 12 -4.71 -15.24 9.03
C VAL A 12 -3.53 -15.38 8.08
N ASP A 13 -2.93 -14.26 7.71
CA ASP A 13 -1.69 -14.25 6.96
C ASP A 13 -0.76 -13.12 7.37
N LEU A 14 0.55 -13.38 7.24
CA LEU A 14 1.62 -12.43 7.50
C LEU A 14 2.50 -12.28 6.26
N THR A 15 2.81 -11.03 5.90
CA THR A 15 3.60 -10.70 4.72
C THR A 15 4.72 -9.73 5.05
N SER A 16 5.96 -10.08 4.68
CA SER A 16 7.11 -9.18 4.80
C SER A 16 7.01 -7.98 3.84
N ILE A 17 7.11 -6.79 4.40
CA ILE A 17 7.10 -5.50 3.71
C ILE A 17 8.38 -5.34 2.90
N SER A 18 9.54 -5.69 3.45
CA SER A 18 10.82 -5.68 2.74
C SER A 18 10.83 -6.63 1.56
N ARG A 19 10.20 -7.81 1.67
CA ARG A 19 10.04 -8.73 0.55
C ARG A 19 9.15 -8.11 -0.54
N MET A 20 8.04 -7.49 -0.16
CA MET A 20 7.17 -6.77 -1.09
C MET A 20 7.94 -5.65 -1.80
N HIS A 21 8.70 -4.84 -1.06
CA HIS A 21 9.53 -3.78 -1.63
C HIS A 21 10.52 -4.30 -2.67
N LYS A 22 11.25 -5.38 -2.36
CA LYS A 22 12.18 -6.00 -3.33
C LYS A 22 11.46 -6.42 -4.62
N LEU A 23 10.24 -6.94 -4.53
CA LEU A 23 9.43 -7.29 -5.70
C LEU A 23 9.00 -6.04 -6.49
N LEU A 24 8.57 -4.99 -5.80
CA LEU A 24 8.21 -3.72 -6.43
C LEU A 24 9.42 -3.07 -7.14
N MET A 25 10.60 -3.08 -6.51
CA MET A 25 11.83 -2.58 -7.12
C MET A 25 12.27 -3.40 -8.34
N LYS A 26 12.07 -4.72 -8.29
CA LYS A 26 12.49 -5.63 -9.36
C LYS A 26 11.56 -5.59 -10.57
N TYR A 27 10.25 -5.52 -10.34
CA TYR A 27 9.24 -5.72 -11.39
C TYR A 27 8.36 -4.48 -11.66
N GLY A 28 8.40 -3.47 -10.80
CA GLY A 28 7.67 -2.21 -10.95
C GLY A 28 6.17 -2.39 -11.10
N GLU A 29 5.55 -1.49 -11.86
CA GLU A 29 4.09 -1.48 -12.07
C GLU A 29 3.54 -2.75 -12.69
N LYS A 30 4.33 -3.47 -13.52
CA LYS A 30 3.88 -4.71 -14.16
C LYS A 30 3.49 -5.76 -13.12
N PHE A 31 4.23 -5.84 -12.02
CA PHE A 31 3.89 -6.72 -10.91
C PHE A 31 2.60 -6.29 -10.23
N VAL A 32 2.47 -5.01 -9.92
CA VAL A 32 1.27 -4.45 -9.28
C VAL A 32 0.03 -4.74 -10.12
N LYS A 33 0.06 -4.38 -11.41
CA LYS A 33 -1.02 -4.59 -12.37
C LYS A 33 -1.34 -6.06 -12.61
N ARG A 34 -0.41 -6.99 -12.36
CA ARG A 34 -0.66 -8.43 -12.45
C ARG A 34 -1.39 -8.97 -11.23
N ILE A 35 -1.06 -8.48 -10.04
CA ILE A 35 -1.46 -9.07 -8.77
C ILE A 35 -2.67 -8.37 -8.14
N TYR A 36 -2.73 -7.04 -8.22
CA TYR A 36 -3.72 -6.24 -7.51
C TYR A 36 -4.88 -5.86 -8.41
N HIS A 37 -6.05 -5.74 -7.80
CA HIS A 37 -7.26 -5.32 -8.48
C HIS A 37 -7.16 -3.82 -8.81
N PRO A 38 -7.71 -3.32 -9.93
CA PRO A 38 -7.64 -1.91 -10.30
C PRO A 38 -8.06 -0.95 -9.18
N ILE A 39 -9.09 -1.30 -8.40
CA ILE A 39 -9.54 -0.51 -7.24
C ILE A 39 -8.45 -0.38 -6.18
N GLU A 40 -7.68 -1.43 -5.91
CA GLU A 40 -6.58 -1.35 -4.92
C GLU A 40 -5.43 -0.49 -5.43
N ILE A 41 -5.18 -0.49 -6.74
CA ILE A 41 -4.14 0.32 -7.37
C ILE A 41 -4.56 1.81 -7.30
N ASP A 42 -5.81 2.10 -7.65
CA ASP A 42 -6.39 3.45 -7.61
C ASP A 42 -6.44 4.02 -6.19
N GLN A 43 -6.81 3.21 -5.20
CA GLN A 43 -6.90 3.63 -3.80
C GLN A 43 -5.54 3.69 -3.07
N CYS A 44 -4.42 3.40 -3.76
CA CYS A 44 -3.09 3.58 -3.20
C CYS A 44 -2.79 5.08 -3.03
N PRO A 45 -2.65 5.60 -1.79
CA PRO A 45 -2.51 7.04 -1.56
C PRO A 45 -1.11 7.58 -1.91
N TYR A 46 -0.22 6.71 -2.39
CA TYR A 46 1.16 7.02 -2.67
C TYR A 46 1.41 6.86 -4.17
N SER A 47 1.98 7.90 -4.77
CA SER A 47 2.34 7.91 -6.19
C SER A 47 3.44 6.89 -6.46
N PHE A 48 3.11 5.88 -7.28
CA PHE A 48 4.09 4.88 -7.72
C PHE A 48 5.19 5.53 -8.57
N GLU A 49 4.80 6.46 -9.45
CA GLU A 49 5.70 7.21 -10.31
C GLU A 49 6.73 7.98 -9.47
N SER A 50 6.28 8.76 -8.49
CA SER A 50 7.17 9.55 -7.64
C SER A 50 8.13 8.70 -6.80
N ALA A 51 7.80 7.43 -6.55
CA ALA A 51 8.60 6.55 -5.71
C ALA A 51 9.59 5.68 -6.49
N PHE A 52 9.23 5.26 -7.70
CA PHE A 52 9.97 4.24 -8.46
C PHE A 52 10.49 4.71 -9.82
N HIS A 53 10.31 5.98 -10.20
CA HIS A 53 10.97 6.50 -11.40
C HIS A 53 12.49 6.39 -11.26
N ARG A 54 13.12 5.62 -12.14
CA ARG A 54 14.57 5.68 -12.32
C ARG A 54 14.84 6.99 -13.05
N SER A 55 15.49 7.94 -12.40
CA SER A 55 16.15 9.02 -13.12
C SER A 55 17.14 8.39 -14.10
N ASN A 56 16.77 8.29 -15.38
CA ASN A 56 17.71 8.01 -16.48
C ASN A 56 18.64 9.21 -16.74
N THR A 57 18.64 10.24 -15.89
CA THR A 57 19.76 11.16 -15.79
C THR A 57 20.91 10.44 -15.13
N SER A 58 21.76 9.83 -15.96
CA SER A 58 23.20 9.98 -15.79
C SER A 58 23.46 11.37 -15.21
N ILE A 59 24.04 11.42 -14.01
CA ILE A 59 24.77 12.59 -13.54
C ILE A 59 26.01 12.68 -14.45
N GLY A 60 25.76 13.13 -15.68
CA GLY A 60 26.76 13.42 -16.69
C GLY A 60 27.01 14.91 -16.66
N THR A 61 28.21 15.29 -16.23
CA THR A 61 28.84 16.61 -16.44
C THR A 61 28.09 17.81 -15.85
N LEU A 62 28.39 18.08 -14.57
CA LEU A 62 28.57 19.46 -14.12
C LEU A 62 29.83 20.05 -14.80
N ASN A 63 29.73 21.35 -15.16
CA ASN A 63 30.71 22.28 -15.76
C ASN A 63 30.60 22.42 -17.29
N THR A 64 30.44 23.64 -17.82
CA THR A 64 31.33 24.79 -17.59
C THR A 64 30.61 26.12 -17.30
N ASN A 65 30.88 26.71 -16.13
CA ASN A 65 30.79 28.16 -15.97
C ASN A 65 31.98 28.79 -16.69
N THR A 66 31.74 29.35 -17.86
CA THR A 66 32.68 30.23 -18.55
C THR A 66 32.35 31.67 -18.15
N THR A 67 32.97 32.16 -17.09
CA THR A 67 33.28 33.58 -16.94
C THR A 67 34.66 33.71 -16.30
N ASN A 68 35.66 33.92 -17.16
CA ASN A 68 36.90 34.58 -16.79
C ASN A 68 36.54 35.92 -16.12
N ASN A 69 37.16 36.21 -14.98
CA ASN A 69 37.94 37.44 -14.81
C ASN A 69 38.70 37.48 -13.46
N ASN A 70 39.99 37.79 -13.62
CA ASN A 70 40.89 38.54 -12.73
C ASN A 70 41.70 37.82 -11.63
N SER A 71 43.00 37.73 -11.98
CA SER A 71 44.24 38.09 -11.25
C SER A 71 44.56 37.57 -9.84
N PRO A 72 45.85 37.29 -9.57
CA PRO A 72 46.33 36.78 -8.28
C PRO A 72 46.66 37.93 -7.33
N ASP A 73 46.20 37.82 -6.08
CA ASP A 73 46.94 38.15 -4.87
C ASP A 73 45.95 38.22 -3.69
N ASN A 74 46.16 37.33 -2.72
CA ASN A 74 46.11 37.58 -1.28
C ASN A 74 45.89 36.25 -0.54
N ASP A 75 46.91 35.87 0.22
CA ASP A 75 46.83 34.91 1.32
C ASP A 75 45.82 35.40 2.35
N ASP A 76 44.83 34.58 2.66
CA ASP A 76 44.18 34.52 3.97
C ASP A 76 43.29 33.27 4.06
N HIS A 77 43.19 32.72 5.27
CA HIS A 77 42.41 31.53 5.62
C HIS A 77 40.95 31.59 5.12
N HIS A 78 40.70 31.11 3.91
CA HIS A 78 39.35 31.00 3.35
C HIS A 78 38.99 29.52 3.21
N VAL A 79 38.23 28.98 4.18
CA VAL A 79 37.49 27.73 3.96
C VAL A 79 36.64 27.98 2.72
N SER A 80 36.99 27.30 1.63
CA SER A 80 36.55 27.71 0.31
C SER A 80 35.02 27.64 0.23
N LYS A 81 34.37 28.68 -0.32
CA LYS A 81 32.93 28.67 -0.62
C LYS A 81 32.50 27.44 -1.45
N ARG A 82 33.45 26.76 -2.11
CA ARG A 82 33.25 25.48 -2.81
C ARG A 82 32.95 24.31 -1.86
N GLU A 83 33.62 24.22 -0.70
CA GLU A 83 33.38 23.13 0.27
C GLU A 83 32.06 23.25 1.02
N ILE A 84 31.54 24.46 1.22
CA ILE A 84 30.23 24.68 1.84
C ILE A 84 29.13 24.24 0.87
N ASN A 85 29.26 24.60 -0.42
CA ASN A 85 28.30 24.23 -1.47
C ASN A 85 28.24 22.70 -1.71
N THR A 86 29.37 21.99 -1.65
CA THR A 86 29.38 20.52 -1.81
C THR A 86 28.72 19.80 -0.62
N ARG A 87 28.94 20.26 0.62
CA ARG A 87 28.28 19.70 1.82
C ARG A 87 26.77 19.92 1.80
N ASP A 88 26.32 21.10 1.37
CA ASP A 88 24.89 21.40 1.23
C ASP A 88 24.23 20.54 0.13
N GLN A 89 24.93 20.29 -0.98
CA GLN A 89 24.47 19.39 -2.04
C GLN A 89 24.37 17.93 -1.57
N GLU A 90 25.38 17.41 -0.87
CA GLU A 90 25.38 16.05 -0.30
C GLU A 90 24.26 15.87 0.73
N PHE A 91 24.06 16.85 1.61
CA PHE A 91 23.00 16.85 2.60
C PHE A 91 21.61 16.82 1.95
N ASN A 92 21.36 17.68 0.96
CA ASN A 92 20.11 17.69 0.22
C ASN A 92 19.87 16.39 -0.54
N GLN A 93 20.91 15.81 -1.16
CA GLN A 93 20.83 14.53 -1.85
C GLN A 93 20.47 13.39 -0.89
N HIS A 94 21.08 13.38 0.31
CA HIS A 94 20.74 12.41 1.35
C HIS A 94 19.29 12.53 1.80
N LEU A 95 18.81 13.75 2.07
CA LEU A 95 17.42 14.00 2.46
C LEU A 95 16.42 13.50 1.41
N LEU A 96 16.68 13.76 0.13
CA LEU A 96 15.87 13.27 -0.97
C LEU A 96 15.86 11.74 -1.01
N THR A 97 17.02 11.09 -0.87
CA THR A 97 17.10 9.62 -0.81
C THR A 97 16.30 9.05 0.35
N GLN A 98 16.36 9.66 1.54
CA GLN A 98 15.55 9.24 2.69
C GLN A 98 14.05 9.38 2.40
N GLN A 99 13.61 10.50 1.81
CA GLN A 99 12.22 10.72 1.45
C GLN A 99 11.70 9.68 0.45
N HIS A 100 12.48 9.39 -0.60
CA HIS A 100 12.16 8.36 -1.58
C HIS A 100 12.05 6.97 -0.93
N MET A 101 13.00 6.61 -0.07
CA MET A 101 12.99 5.32 0.63
C MET A 101 11.74 5.17 1.51
N VAL A 102 11.38 6.22 2.27
CA VAL A 102 10.16 6.24 3.09
C VAL A 102 8.91 6.04 2.22
N LEU A 103 8.82 6.70 1.07
CA LEU A 103 7.68 6.56 0.17
C LEU A 103 7.59 5.13 -0.41
N GLN A 104 8.72 4.57 -0.84
CA GLN A 104 8.78 3.20 -1.35
C GLN A 104 8.37 2.16 -0.30
N MET A 105 8.81 2.33 0.96
CA MET A 105 8.39 1.48 2.08
C MET A 105 6.90 1.60 2.35
N LYS A 106 6.34 2.81 2.32
CA LYS A 106 4.89 3.03 2.49
C LYS A 106 4.07 2.36 1.39
N ILE A 107 4.54 2.39 0.14
CA ILE A 107 3.91 1.67 -0.98
C ILE A 107 4.03 0.15 -0.77
N ALA A 108 5.20 -0.34 -0.37
CA ALA A 108 5.41 -1.75 -0.08
C ALA A 108 4.49 -2.25 1.05
N GLN A 109 4.37 -1.48 2.13
CA GLN A 109 3.47 -1.78 3.25
C GLN A 109 2.00 -1.82 2.78
N TYR A 110 1.60 -0.85 1.95
CA TYR A 110 0.27 -0.82 1.36
C TYR A 110 -0.04 -2.14 0.66
N TYR A 111 0.79 -2.52 -0.32
CA TYR A 111 0.59 -3.74 -1.11
C TYR A 111 0.78 -5.03 -0.30
N ALA A 112 1.70 -5.05 0.66
CA ALA A 112 1.91 -6.19 1.56
C ALA A 112 0.65 -6.49 2.40
N SER A 113 -0.01 -5.46 2.92
CA SER A 113 -1.25 -5.63 3.70
C SER A 113 -2.38 -6.23 2.86
N ARG A 114 -2.49 -5.86 1.58
CA ARG A 114 -3.51 -6.40 0.67
C ARG A 114 -3.17 -7.81 0.21
N TRP A 115 -1.87 -8.11 0.05
CA TRP A 115 -1.43 -9.47 -0.19
C TRP A 115 -1.80 -10.40 0.97
N ALA A 116 -1.51 -9.99 2.21
CA ALA A 116 -1.91 -10.73 3.41
C ALA A 116 -3.43 -10.93 3.46
N ALA A 117 -4.24 -9.92 3.11
CA ALA A 117 -5.70 -10.05 3.06
C ALA A 117 -6.15 -11.14 2.07
N LYS A 118 -5.54 -11.20 0.89
CA LYS A 118 -5.85 -12.18 -0.15
C LYS A 118 -5.52 -13.60 0.30
N GLU A 119 -4.32 -13.80 0.83
CA GLU A 119 -3.89 -15.09 1.36
C GLU A 119 -4.76 -15.53 2.55
N ALA A 120 -5.09 -14.62 3.46
CA ALA A 120 -6.00 -14.88 4.58
C ALA A 120 -7.41 -15.28 4.09
N THR A 121 -7.90 -14.67 3.02
CA THR A 121 -9.21 -15.01 2.42
C THR A 121 -9.19 -16.41 1.79
N ILE A 122 -8.13 -16.74 1.06
CA ILE A 122 -7.95 -18.07 0.47
C ILE A 122 -7.97 -19.15 1.57
N LYS A 123 -7.31 -18.89 2.71
CA LYS A 123 -7.37 -19.77 3.89
C LYS A 123 -8.76 -19.84 4.50
N ALA A 124 -9.46 -18.71 4.63
CA ALA A 124 -10.81 -18.66 5.19
C ALA A 124 -11.83 -19.45 4.34
N LEU A 125 -11.65 -19.49 3.02
CA LEU A 125 -12.49 -20.28 2.11
C LEU A 125 -12.03 -21.74 1.98
N GLY A 126 -10.82 -22.09 2.40
CA GLY A 126 -10.27 -23.45 2.26
C GLY A 126 -9.94 -23.83 0.82
N VAL A 127 -9.54 -22.86 -0.01
CA VAL A 127 -9.33 -23.01 -1.46
C VAL A 127 -7.87 -22.81 -1.87
N SER A 128 -7.54 -23.14 -3.11
CA SER A 128 -6.20 -22.88 -3.69
C SER A 128 -6.31 -22.54 -5.18
N GLY A 129 -5.26 -21.94 -5.75
CA GLY A 129 -5.18 -21.66 -7.19
C GLY A 129 -6.07 -20.52 -7.70
N ILE A 130 -6.75 -19.77 -6.82
CA ILE A 130 -7.61 -18.65 -7.21
C ILE A 130 -6.77 -17.45 -7.63
N GLY A 131 -7.13 -16.83 -8.76
CA GLY A 131 -6.50 -15.59 -9.23
C GLY A 131 -6.57 -14.47 -8.18
N SER A 132 -5.45 -13.80 -7.91
CA SER A 132 -5.36 -12.76 -6.86
C SER A 132 -6.24 -11.52 -7.08
N LYS A 133 -6.82 -11.35 -8.28
CA LYS A 133 -7.76 -10.28 -8.62
C LYS A 133 -9.23 -10.64 -8.42
N GLN A 134 -9.53 -11.89 -8.05
CA GLN A 134 -10.88 -12.36 -7.76
C GLN A 134 -11.46 -11.66 -6.51
N MET A 135 -10.59 -11.07 -5.69
CA MET A 135 -10.95 -10.32 -4.50
C MET A 135 -10.11 -9.06 -4.37
N TYR A 136 -10.59 -8.09 -3.59
CA TYR A 136 -9.88 -6.86 -3.31
C TYR A 136 -10.28 -6.22 -1.99
N VAL A 137 -9.35 -5.45 -1.43
CA VAL A 137 -9.64 -4.58 -0.27
C VAL A 137 -10.08 -3.21 -0.77
N HIS A 138 -11.30 -2.83 -0.42
CA HIS A 138 -11.86 -1.51 -0.67
C HIS A 138 -11.81 -0.67 0.61
N LYS A 139 -11.24 0.52 0.52
CA LYS A 139 -11.41 1.53 1.55
C LYS A 139 -12.73 2.25 1.29
N GLN A 140 -13.71 2.07 2.17
CA GLN A 140 -14.96 2.82 2.11
C GLN A 140 -14.64 4.32 2.24
N GLN A 141 -14.91 5.08 1.18
CA GLN A 141 -14.74 6.54 1.17
C GLN A 141 -16.01 7.20 1.70
N GLN A 142 -15.87 8.35 2.38
CA GLN A 142 -16.99 9.16 2.84
C GLN A 142 -17.81 9.69 1.66
N THR A 143 -19.13 9.55 1.69
CA THR A 143 -20.04 10.47 0.99
C THR A 143 -20.07 11.78 1.77
N GLY A 144 -19.31 12.77 1.29
CA GLY A 144 -18.95 13.99 2.01
C GLY A 144 -20.03 15.08 2.16
N HIS A 145 -21.25 14.78 2.63
CA HIS A 145 -22.24 15.85 2.89
C HIS A 145 -22.95 15.80 4.27
N LEU A 146 -22.74 14.79 5.11
CA LEU A 146 -23.50 14.65 6.37
C LEU A 146 -22.69 14.79 7.67
N LEU A 147 -21.45 15.28 7.62
CA LEU A 147 -20.56 15.38 8.79
C LEU A 147 -19.94 16.78 8.98
N SER A 148 -20.67 17.86 8.64
CA SER A 148 -20.12 19.22 8.72
C SER A 148 -20.23 19.90 10.09
N GLU A 149 -20.96 19.39 11.09
CA GLU A 149 -21.24 20.23 12.27
C GLU A 149 -20.79 19.70 13.64
N THR A 150 -20.52 18.41 13.84
CA THR A 150 -20.37 17.88 15.22
C THR A 150 -19.06 17.17 15.55
N SER A 151 -18.00 17.26 14.73
CA SER A 151 -16.82 16.43 15.02
C SER A 151 -15.48 17.11 14.76
N LYS A 152 -15.05 17.90 15.75
CA LYS A 152 -13.64 18.05 16.13
C LYS A 152 -13.11 16.73 16.73
N ILE A 153 -13.26 15.62 16.01
CA ILE A 153 -12.75 14.32 16.43
C ILE A 153 -11.34 14.15 15.84
N SER A 154 -10.38 13.87 16.73
CA SER A 154 -8.97 13.61 16.40
C SER A 154 -8.82 12.63 15.23
N ASN A 155 -7.86 12.90 14.34
CA ASN A 155 -7.59 12.13 13.13
C ASN A 155 -7.42 10.61 13.38
N ASN A 156 -7.05 10.21 14.59
CA ASN A 156 -6.85 8.80 14.96
C ASN A 156 -8.15 8.01 15.13
N TYR A 157 -9.30 8.67 15.34
CA TYR A 157 -10.61 8.02 15.44
C TYR A 157 -11.36 7.97 14.10
N ARG A 158 -10.97 8.79 13.12
CA ARG A 158 -11.59 8.84 11.78
C ARG A 158 -11.41 7.53 10.99
N THR A 159 -10.30 6.81 11.20
CA THR A 159 -10.02 5.51 10.58
C THR A 159 -10.87 4.36 11.13
N ARG A 160 -11.47 4.48 12.32
CA ARG A 160 -12.34 3.44 12.91
C ARG A 160 -13.78 3.46 12.40
N LEU A 161 -14.23 4.56 11.80
CA LEU A 161 -15.61 4.71 11.35
C LEU A 161 -15.88 4.02 10.00
N PHE A 162 -14.84 3.63 9.27
CA PHE A 162 -14.94 3.00 7.94
C PHE A 162 -13.94 1.85 7.85
N PRO A 163 -14.29 0.65 8.33
CA PRO A 163 -13.40 -0.50 8.27
C PRO A 163 -13.07 -0.85 6.81
N PRO A 164 -11.89 -1.42 6.55
CA PRO A 164 -11.57 -1.94 5.23
C PRO A 164 -12.57 -3.05 4.86
N LEU A 165 -13.16 -2.96 3.67
CA LEU A 165 -14.11 -3.95 3.18
C LEU A 165 -13.41 -4.91 2.23
N LEU A 166 -13.56 -6.22 2.46
CA LEU A 166 -13.09 -7.25 1.55
C LEU A 166 -14.22 -7.63 0.59
N LYS A 167 -13.99 -7.44 -0.71
CA LYS A 167 -14.94 -7.81 -1.76
C LYS A 167 -14.48 -9.06 -2.49
N LEU A 168 -15.39 -10.00 -2.72
CA LEU A 168 -15.18 -11.22 -3.51
C LEU A 168 -16.08 -11.09 -4.76
N GLU A 169 -15.51 -10.64 -5.88
CA GLU A 169 -16.29 -10.20 -7.06
C GLU A 169 -15.86 -10.85 -8.37
N GLY A 170 -14.76 -11.60 -8.39
CA GLY A 170 -14.38 -12.33 -9.58
C GLY A 170 -15.26 -13.57 -9.82
N GLU A 171 -15.33 -14.02 -11.08
CA GLU A 171 -16.20 -15.12 -11.50
C GLU A 171 -15.94 -16.44 -10.75
N GLU A 172 -14.67 -16.83 -10.60
CA GLU A 172 -14.27 -18.09 -9.97
C GLU A 172 -14.60 -18.07 -8.48
N ILE A 173 -14.25 -17.00 -7.76
CA ILE A 173 -14.51 -16.92 -6.32
C ILE A 173 -16.01 -16.79 -6.04
N SER A 174 -16.75 -16.08 -6.89
CA SER A 174 -18.19 -15.93 -6.75
C SER A 174 -18.92 -17.27 -6.96
N LYS A 175 -18.40 -18.14 -7.84
CA LYS A 175 -18.93 -19.50 -7.99
C LYS A 175 -18.70 -20.33 -6.73
N ILE A 176 -17.47 -20.32 -6.21
CA ILE A 176 -17.10 -21.05 -4.98
C ILE A 176 -17.95 -20.59 -3.79
N VAL A 177 -18.10 -19.28 -3.60
CA VAL A 177 -18.89 -18.74 -2.49
C VAL A 177 -20.35 -19.16 -2.62
N ARG A 178 -20.92 -19.13 -3.83
CA ARG A 178 -22.30 -19.62 -4.07
C ARG A 178 -22.45 -21.10 -3.72
N GLU A 179 -21.54 -21.95 -4.18
CA GLU A 179 -21.54 -23.38 -3.83
C GLU A 179 -21.51 -23.60 -2.32
N ILE A 180 -20.66 -22.86 -1.59
CA ILE A 180 -20.60 -22.92 -0.11
C ILE A 180 -21.91 -22.49 0.56
N LEU A 181 -22.57 -21.46 0.03
CA LEU A 181 -23.84 -20.97 0.57
C LEU A 181 -24.98 -21.96 0.29
N ASP A 182 -25.03 -22.53 -0.92
CA ASP A 182 -26.02 -23.52 -1.33
C ASP A 182 -25.93 -24.79 -0.47
N GLU A 183 -24.71 -25.32 -0.25
CA GLU A 183 -24.47 -26.49 0.62
C GLU A 183 -24.91 -26.26 2.07
N ARG A 184 -24.92 -24.99 2.51
CA ARG A 184 -25.27 -24.59 3.87
C ARG A 184 -26.71 -24.11 4.01
N ASN A 185 -27.48 -24.00 2.92
CA ASN A 185 -28.78 -23.32 2.90
C ASN A 185 -28.72 -21.89 3.49
N ALA A 186 -27.66 -21.15 3.16
CA ALA A 186 -27.49 -19.76 3.56
C ALA A 186 -27.86 -18.82 2.39
N ASN A 187 -28.39 -17.64 2.71
CA ASN A 187 -28.88 -16.69 1.70
C ASN A 187 -27.81 -15.69 1.27
N ASP A 188 -26.90 -15.34 2.18
CA ASP A 188 -25.87 -14.34 1.93
C ASP A 188 -24.63 -14.59 2.80
N TYR A 189 -23.61 -13.76 2.64
CA TYR A 189 -22.42 -13.75 3.46
C TYR A 189 -21.93 -12.35 3.79
N VAL A 190 -21.20 -12.24 4.90
CA VAL A 190 -20.47 -11.03 5.31
C VAL A 190 -19.00 -11.36 5.46
N THR A 191 -18.14 -10.45 4.98
CA THR A 191 -16.69 -10.51 5.19
C THR A 191 -16.28 -9.53 6.27
N HIS A 192 -15.50 -10.02 7.23
CA HIS A 192 -14.89 -9.20 8.27
C HIS A 192 -13.39 -9.19 8.03
N LEU A 193 -12.83 -7.99 7.81
CA LEU A 193 -11.40 -7.80 7.55
C LEU A 193 -10.79 -6.88 8.59
N SER A 194 -9.68 -7.32 9.18
CA SER A 194 -8.79 -6.48 9.96
C SER A 194 -7.40 -6.50 9.34
N LEU A 195 -6.79 -5.32 9.20
CA LEU A 195 -5.43 -5.14 8.71
C LEU A 195 -4.60 -4.42 9.77
N SER A 196 -3.38 -4.90 9.99
CA SER A 196 -2.40 -4.23 10.82
C SER A 196 -1.00 -4.41 10.24
N HIS A 197 -0.04 -3.66 10.74
CA HIS A 197 1.37 -3.84 10.44
C HIS A 197 2.23 -3.39 11.62
N GLU A 198 3.36 -4.05 11.82
CA GLU A 198 4.36 -3.70 12.82
C GLU A 198 5.75 -4.12 12.32
N GLY A 199 6.73 -3.21 12.45
CA GLY A 199 8.07 -3.44 11.91
C GLY A 199 8.04 -3.78 10.42
N ASP A 200 8.65 -4.91 10.05
CA ASP A 200 8.71 -5.40 8.66
C ASP A 200 7.49 -6.26 8.25
N MET A 201 6.47 -6.39 9.09
CA MET A 201 5.38 -7.36 8.85
C MET A 201 4.04 -6.66 8.70
N ALA A 202 3.29 -7.04 7.66
CA ALA A 202 1.87 -6.76 7.52
C ALA A 202 1.07 -8.01 7.85
N ILE A 203 -0.03 -7.86 8.59
CA ILE A 203 -0.92 -8.96 8.99
C ILE A 203 -2.36 -8.67 8.58
N ALA A 204 -3.07 -9.71 8.16
CA ALA A 204 -4.50 -9.66 7.90
C ALA A 204 -5.23 -10.80 8.60
N ASN A 205 -6.38 -10.47 9.18
CA ASN A 205 -7.35 -11.44 9.70
C ASN A 205 -8.64 -11.33 8.89
N VAL A 206 -9.13 -12.45 8.39
CA VAL A 206 -10.37 -12.55 7.61
C VAL A 206 -11.29 -13.55 8.29
N ILE A 207 -12.56 -13.16 8.45
CA ILE A 207 -13.64 -14.06 8.85
C ILE A 207 -14.73 -13.93 7.79
N ILE A 208 -15.25 -15.07 7.34
CA ILE A 208 -16.39 -15.11 6.42
C ILE A 208 -17.56 -15.75 7.16
N GLU A 209 -18.66 -15.02 7.23
CA GLU A 209 -19.86 -15.38 7.97
C GLU A 209 -21.01 -15.59 6.98
N ALA A 210 -21.69 -16.74 7.05
CA ALA A 210 -22.93 -17.00 6.34
C ALA A 210 -24.12 -16.42 7.10
N ILE A 211 -25.04 -15.80 6.37
CA ILE A 211 -26.28 -15.21 6.87
C ILE A 211 -27.46 -16.08 6.44
N TYR A 212 -28.32 -16.39 7.41
CA TYR A 212 -29.52 -17.19 7.24
C TYR A 212 -30.74 -16.30 7.50
N GLU A 213 -31.81 -16.48 6.72
CA GLU A 213 -33.13 -15.89 7.01
C GLU A 213 -33.83 -16.62 8.16
#